data_AF-A0A351RS58-F1
#
_entry.id   AF-A0A351RS58-F1
#
_cell.length_a   1.000
_cell.length_b   1.000
_cell.length_c   1.000
_cell.angle_alpha   90.00
_cell.angle_beta   90.00
_cell.angle_gamma   90.00
#
_symmetry.space_group_name_H-M   'P 1'
#
loop_
_entity.id
_entity.type
_entity.pdbx_description
1 polymer ?
#
loop_
_entity_poly.entity_id
_entity_poly.type
_entity_poly.pdbx_seq_one_letter_code
_entity_poly.pdbx_strand_id
1 'polypeptide(L)'
;LRVKDTILNGESEGKTFYEIIDASEAFGMMTFDRCILNLYKDGLITEETATAYASRKAIVGRGIDQIKAAKGEKTTTIEGLSLDEDYTKESESAKFRGKKK
;
A
#
# COMPACT_ATOMS: atom_id res chain seq x y z
N LEU A 1 -26.15 -4.97 -7.83
CA LEU A 1 -26.90 -5.48 -6.65
C LEU A 1 -26.28 -5.05 -5.32
N ARG A 2 -24.94 -5.14 -5.16
CA ARG A 2 -24.22 -4.86 -3.90
C ARG A 2 -24.53 -3.49 -3.28
N VAL A 3 -24.52 -2.39 -4.06
CA VAL A 3 -24.84 -1.05 -3.55
C VAL A 3 -26.23 -0.97 -2.92
N LYS A 4 -27.26 -1.51 -3.60
CA LYS A 4 -28.63 -1.49 -3.08
C LYS A 4 -28.77 -2.33 -1.80
N ASP A 5 -28.10 -3.48 -1.75
CA ASP A 5 -28.06 -4.34 -0.57
C ASP A 5 -27.44 -3.60 0.63
N THR A 6 -26.28 -2.95 0.43
CA THR A 6 -25.61 -2.15 1.47
C THR A 6 -26.44 -0.93 1.90
N ILE A 7 -27.21 -0.31 1.02
CA ILE A 7 -28.14 0.77 1.39
C ILE A 7 -29.24 0.26 2.33
N LEU A 8 -29.80 -0.93 2.06
CA LEU A 8 -30.92 -1.49 2.83
C LEU A 8 -30.46 -2.11 4.15
N ASN A 9 -29.33 -2.79 4.14
CA ASN A 9 -28.86 -3.62 5.26
C ASN A 9 -27.69 -3.01 6.03
N GLY A 10 -27.18 -1.86 5.58
CA GLY A 10 -25.99 -1.21 6.14
C GLY A 10 -24.67 -1.82 5.65
N GLU A 11 -23.57 -1.16 6.03
CA GLU A 11 -22.23 -1.67 5.77
C GLU A 11 -21.84 -2.78 6.76
N SER A 12 -21.12 -3.77 6.25
CA SER A 12 -20.45 -4.80 7.04
C SER A 12 -19.04 -5.01 6.49
N GLU A 13 -18.20 -5.75 7.21
CA GLU A 13 -16.89 -6.16 6.72
C GLU A 13 -17.01 -6.85 5.34
N GLY A 14 -16.18 -6.44 4.38
CA GLY A 14 -16.20 -6.93 2.99
C GLY A 14 -17.39 -6.45 2.14
N LYS A 15 -18.27 -5.59 2.69
CA LYS A 15 -19.44 -5.01 2.01
C LYS A 15 -19.56 -3.50 2.25
N THR A 16 -18.43 -2.82 2.46
CA THR A 16 -18.43 -1.36 2.57
C THR A 16 -18.67 -0.71 1.21
N PHE A 17 -19.23 0.50 1.19
CA PHE A 17 -19.36 1.29 -0.04
C PHE A 17 -18.00 1.51 -0.68
N TYR A 18 -16.96 1.73 0.13
CA TYR A 18 -15.60 1.88 -0.35
C TYR A 18 -15.15 0.67 -1.19
N GLU A 19 -15.29 -0.54 -0.65
CA GLU A 19 -14.89 -1.79 -1.35
C GLU A 19 -15.76 -2.05 -2.58
N ILE A 20 -17.06 -1.75 -2.49
CA ILE A 20 -17.97 -1.92 -3.63
C ILE A 20 -17.60 -0.96 -4.76
N ILE A 21 -17.29 0.29 -4.45
CA ILE A 21 -16.89 1.30 -5.43
C ILE A 21 -15.54 0.92 -6.05
N ASP A 22 -14.55 0.56 -5.23
CA ASP A 22 -13.20 0.18 -5.71
C ASP A 22 -13.26 -1.08 -6.61
N ALA A 23 -14.07 -2.08 -6.24
CA ALA A 23 -14.26 -3.28 -7.07
C ALA A 23 -15.10 -3.04 -8.34
N SER A 24 -15.75 -1.88 -8.46
CA SER A 24 -16.63 -1.53 -9.59
C SER A 24 -15.98 -0.53 -10.55
N GLU A 25 -14.65 -0.39 -10.52
CA GLU A 25 -13.88 0.49 -11.41
C GLU A 25 -14.17 0.23 -12.89
N ALA A 26 -14.30 -1.04 -13.29
CA ALA A 26 -14.64 -1.42 -14.67
C ALA A 26 -16.01 -0.90 -15.15
N PHE A 27 -16.88 -0.49 -14.22
CA PHE A 27 -18.18 0.12 -14.50
C PHE A 27 -18.16 1.65 -14.33
N GLY A 28 -16.97 2.26 -14.26
CA GLY A 28 -16.80 3.70 -14.13
C GLY A 28 -16.99 4.25 -12.72
N MET A 29 -17.11 3.38 -11.71
CA MET A 29 -17.12 3.83 -10.32
C MET A 29 -15.70 4.20 -9.87
N MET A 30 -15.57 5.21 -9.03
CA MET A 30 -14.26 5.68 -8.58
C MET A 30 -14.35 6.15 -7.13
N THR A 31 -13.42 5.68 -6.29
CA THR A 31 -13.26 6.21 -4.94
C THR A 31 -12.51 7.54 -5.00
N PHE A 32 -12.67 8.37 -3.96
CA PHE A 32 -11.89 9.60 -3.85
C PHE A 32 -10.37 9.31 -3.81
N ASP A 33 -9.97 8.26 -3.11
CA ASP A 33 -8.57 7.83 -3.04
C ASP A 33 -8.00 7.44 -4.41
N ARG A 34 -8.78 6.76 -5.26
CA ARG A 34 -8.38 6.44 -6.64
C ARG A 34 -8.18 7.71 -7.46
N CYS A 35 -9.09 8.67 -7.33
CA CYS A 35 -8.97 9.97 -8.00
C CYS A 35 -7.68 10.68 -7.57
N ILE A 36 -7.40 10.75 -6.28
CA ILE A 36 -6.15 11.31 -5.73
C ILE A 36 -4.92 10.62 -6.30
N LEU A 37 -4.90 9.27 -6.35
CA LEU A 37 -3.79 8.51 -6.88
C LEU A 37 -3.56 8.80 -8.37
N ASN A 38 -4.62 8.98 -9.15
CA ASN A 38 -4.51 9.36 -10.57
C ASN A 38 -3.92 10.77 -10.71
N LEU A 39 -4.41 11.74 -9.94
CA LEU A 39 -3.87 13.11 -9.94
C LEU A 39 -2.38 13.14 -9.55
N TYR A 40 -1.99 12.35 -8.55
CA TYR A 40 -0.59 12.21 -8.15
C TYR A 40 0.25 11.55 -9.25
N LYS A 41 -0.26 10.47 -9.85
CA LYS A 41 0.40 9.77 -10.97
C LYS A 41 0.72 10.71 -12.12
N ASP A 42 -0.25 11.56 -12.47
CA ASP A 42 -0.18 12.56 -13.54
C ASP A 42 0.63 13.81 -13.15
N GLY A 43 1.13 13.88 -11.92
CA GLY A 43 1.97 14.98 -11.44
C GLY A 43 1.19 16.28 -11.14
N LEU A 44 -0.14 16.20 -11.02
CA LEU A 44 -1.01 17.36 -10.78
C LEU A 44 -1.05 17.77 -9.30
N ILE A 45 -0.71 16.85 -8.39
CA ILE A 45 -0.61 17.11 -6.95
C ILE A 45 0.64 16.48 -6.35
N THR A 46 1.10 17.00 -5.21
CA THR A 46 2.23 16.44 -4.46
C THR A 46 1.81 15.20 -3.66
N GLU A 47 2.78 14.37 -3.27
CA GLU A 47 2.56 13.24 -2.35
C GLU A 47 2.01 13.69 -1.00
N GLU A 48 2.50 14.82 -0.49
CA GLU A 48 2.00 15.45 0.74
C GLU A 48 0.50 15.77 0.60
N THR A 49 0.10 16.37 -0.52
CA THR A 49 -1.29 16.69 -0.83
C THR A 49 -2.12 15.40 -0.92
N ALA A 50 -1.65 14.41 -1.66
CA ALA A 50 -2.33 13.14 -1.81
C ALA A 50 -2.58 12.44 -0.45
N THR A 51 -1.57 12.46 0.42
CA THR A 51 -1.63 11.82 1.75
C THR A 51 -2.48 12.61 2.74
N ALA A 52 -2.45 13.95 2.68
CA ALA A 52 -3.22 14.83 3.55
C ALA A 52 -4.73 14.67 3.33
N TYR A 53 -5.16 14.50 2.08
CA TYR A 53 -6.57 14.39 1.70
C TYR A 53 -7.07 12.95 1.51
N ALA A 54 -6.22 11.94 1.75
CA ALA A 54 -6.61 10.54 1.64
C ALA A 54 -7.74 10.17 2.62
N SER A 55 -8.81 9.57 2.11
CA SER A 55 -9.87 8.94 2.92
C SER A 55 -9.31 7.73 3.66
N ARG A 56 -8.45 6.93 3.00
CA ARG A 56 -7.73 5.80 3.61
C ARG A 56 -6.23 5.93 3.35
N LYS A 57 -5.52 6.58 4.29
CA LYS A 57 -4.06 6.83 4.21
C LYS A 57 -3.25 5.57 3.89
N ALA A 58 -3.58 4.42 4.48
CA ALA A 58 -2.86 3.17 4.23
C ALA A 58 -3.02 2.66 2.77
N ILE A 59 -4.16 2.92 2.13
CA ILE A 59 -4.39 2.53 0.73
C ILE A 59 -3.68 3.50 -0.20
N VAL A 60 -3.84 4.80 0.04
CA VAL A 60 -3.15 5.84 -0.75
C VAL A 60 -1.63 5.71 -0.64
N GLY A 61 -1.07 5.49 0.55
CA GLY A 61 0.37 5.27 0.73
C GLY A 61 0.89 4.11 -0.12
N ARG A 62 0.24 2.95 -0.07
CA ARG A 62 0.60 1.81 -0.92
C ARG A 62 0.46 2.12 -2.41
N GLY A 63 -0.56 2.87 -2.80
CA GLY A 63 -0.75 3.30 -4.19
C GLY A 63 0.37 4.22 -4.66
N ILE A 64 0.80 5.16 -3.81
CA ILE A 64 1.94 6.05 -4.09
C ILE A 64 3.22 5.22 -4.25
N ASP A 65 3.47 4.25 -3.36
CA ASP A 65 4.64 3.37 -3.47
C ASP A 65 4.66 2.60 -4.80
N GLN A 66 3.51 2.09 -5.24
CA GLN A 66 3.38 1.41 -6.54
C GLN A 66 3.66 2.36 -7.71
N ILE A 67 3.16 3.60 -7.65
CA ILE A 67 3.41 4.62 -8.68
C ILE A 67 4.90 4.97 -8.75
N LYS A 68 5.54 5.20 -7.60
CA LYS A 68 6.98 5.48 -7.50
C LYS A 68 7.81 4.32 -8.04
N ALA A 69 7.49 3.08 -7.62
CA ALA A 69 8.17 1.89 -8.11
C ALA A 69 8.06 1.74 -9.63
N ALA A 70 6.89 2.01 -10.21
CA ALA A 70 6.69 1.99 -11.67
C ALA A 70 7.49 3.08 -12.40
N LYS A 71 7.83 4.19 -11.73
CA LYS A 71 8.68 5.28 -12.25
C LYS A 71 10.18 5.06 -11.97
N GLY A 72 10.57 4.01 -11.23
CA GLY A 72 11.94 3.80 -10.78
C GLY A 72 12.39 4.72 -9.64
N GLU A 73 11.44 5.35 -8.95
CA GLU A 73 11.69 6.25 -7.83
C GLU A 73 11.83 5.48 -6.51
N LYS A 74 12.54 6.07 -5.53
CA LYS A 74 12.66 5.49 -4.19
C LYS A 74 11.29 5.50 -3.51
N THR A 75 10.83 4.33 -3.04
CA THR A 75 9.59 4.16 -2.27
C THR A 75 9.75 4.47 -0.78
N THR A 76 10.98 4.75 -0.35
CA THR A 76 11.33 4.98 1.05
C THR A 76 12.51 5.93 1.13
N THR A 77 12.54 6.74 2.20
CA THR A 77 13.66 7.63 2.53
C THR A 77 14.77 6.91 3.29
N ILE A 78 14.61 5.62 3.58
CA ILE A 78 15.65 4.82 4.24
C ILE A 78 16.81 4.63 3.27
N GLU A 79 17.97 5.12 3.67
CA GLU A 79 19.23 4.93 2.97
C GLU A 79 20.18 4.06 3.79
N GLY A 80 21.20 3.48 3.15
CA GLY A 80 22.22 2.72 3.86
C GLY A 80 21.74 1.38 4.44
N LEU A 81 20.74 0.74 3.80
CA LEU A 81 20.40 -0.65 4.13
C LEU A 81 21.54 -1.58 3.69
N SER A 82 22.37 -2.00 4.65
CA SER A 82 23.41 -3.00 4.46
C SER A 82 23.18 -4.19 5.40
N LEU A 83 23.58 -5.39 4.96
CA LEU A 83 23.66 -6.54 5.85
C LEU A 83 24.81 -6.32 6.83
N ASP A 84 24.55 -6.40 8.13
CA ASP A 84 25.59 -6.28 9.14
C ASP A 84 26.48 -7.53 9.13
N GLU A 85 27.79 -7.35 8.97
CA GLU A 85 28.74 -8.48 8.79
C GLU A 85 28.76 -9.41 10.01
N ASP A 86 28.47 -8.85 11.19
CA ASP A 86 28.42 -9.60 12.45
C ASP A 86 27.20 -10.52 12.54
N TYR A 87 26.11 -10.20 11.84
CA TYR A 87 24.93 -11.06 11.72
C TYR A 87 25.26 -12.39 11.01
N THR A 88 26.17 -12.33 10.04
CA THR A 88 26.63 -13.52 9.30
C THR A 88 27.45 -14.44 10.22
N LYS A 89 28.34 -13.88 11.04
CA LYS A 89 29.23 -14.62 11.95
C LYS A 89 28.46 -15.35 13.07
N GLU A 90 27.41 -14.73 13.61
CA GLU A 90 26.53 -15.37 14.60
C GLU A 90 25.75 -16.55 14.01
N SER A 91 25.28 -16.41 12.77
CA SER A 91 24.56 -17.49 12.07
C SER A 91 25.45 -18.70 11.75
N GLU A 92 26.73 -18.48 11.46
CA GLU A 92 27.70 -19.56 11.20
C GLU A 92 28.19 -20.24 12.48
N SER A 93 28.44 -19.47 13.53
CA SER A 93 28.83 -20.02 14.85
C SER A 93 27.70 -20.82 15.52
N ALA A 94 26.44 -20.45 15.30
CA ALA A 94 25.27 -21.22 15.72
C ALA A 94 25.16 -22.59 15.00
N LYS A 95 25.52 -22.67 13.71
CA LYS A 95 25.54 -23.94 12.94
C LYS A 95 26.62 -24.92 13.46
N PHE A 96 27.71 -24.43 14.02
CA PHE A 96 28.77 -25.26 14.59
C PHE A 96 28.49 -25.76 16.01
N ARG A 97 27.69 -25.05 16.81
CA ARG A 97 27.33 -25.46 18.19
C ARG A 97 26.36 -26.65 18.27
N GLY A 98 25.64 -26.97 17.19
CA GLY A 98 24.67 -28.08 17.15
C GLY A 98 25.22 -29.47 16.75
N LYS A 99 26.53 -29.60 16.48
CA LYS A 99 27.13 -30.84 15.92
C LYS A 99 28.08 -31.60 16.85
N LYS A 100 28.10 -31.32 18.15
CA LYS A 100 28.81 -32.18 19.11
C LYS A 100 27.84 -33.22 19.69
N LYS A 101 27.90 -34.43 19.11
CA LYS A 101 27.56 -35.68 19.79
C LYS A 101 28.50 -35.89 20.98
#